data_AF-A0A2U9D0S0-F1
#
_entry.id   AF-A0A2U9D0S0-F1
#
_cell.length_a   1.000
_cell.length_b   1.000
_cell.length_c   1.000
_cell.angle_alpha   90.00
_cell.angle_beta   90.00
_cell.angle_gamma   90.00
#
_symmetry.space_group_name_H-M   'P 1'
#
loop_
_entity.id
_entity.type
_entity.pdbx_description
1 polymer ?
#
loop_
_entity_poly.entity_id
_entity_poly.type
_entity_poly.pdbx_seq_one_letter_code
_entity_poly.pdbx_strand_id
1 'polypeptide(L)'
;MWSSGRRVLQDLLSPAAVRSLSLTPAQNTVVVERWWQVPLSKVGSPPRLHPRRHRVYKLVEDTSKAPKEKMELILTQTVPKLGGRGDTVFVQKSVGRNKLLPQGLAAYPSPDNKQMFEEELRLLKEGKPEDRVQTRTGQMTVEFLKHSQLKINKMPSEEFKLTKEVVCRQFLKKLGVVVPPHALSLPFEPIKDVGDYWCEVMVNGINTVRVPMSLVPYEDPSLKYRQELKRQKQQQEAAPTSEVADEDEALVKAVSDAAVETEAGKDSVSEAASAAEETASSRQTTQDTTSPPSDSPKKD
;
A
#
# COMPACT_ATOMS: atom_id res chain seq x y z
N MET A 1 68.93 -14.07 -10.58
CA MET A 1 68.41 -14.18 -9.21
C MET A 1 67.53 -12.97 -8.91
N TRP A 2 66.21 -13.12 -8.89
CA TRP A 2 65.21 -12.24 -8.24
C TRP A 2 63.95 -13.12 -8.11
N SER A 3 63.58 -13.59 -6.91
CA SER A 3 62.89 -12.89 -5.82
C SER A 3 61.47 -12.41 -6.18
N SER A 4 60.50 -13.33 -6.17
CA SER A 4 59.07 -12.99 -6.06
C SER A 4 58.23 -14.17 -5.54
N GLY A 5 58.69 -14.85 -4.50
CA GLY A 5 58.00 -16.00 -3.89
C GLY A 5 57.70 -15.77 -2.42
N ARG A 6 56.82 -14.82 -2.08
CA ARG A 6 56.38 -14.63 -0.68
C ARG A 6 55.08 -13.83 -0.47
N ARG A 7 54.12 -13.89 -1.40
CA ARG A 7 52.80 -13.24 -1.20
C ARG A 7 51.57 -14.10 -1.52
N VAL A 8 51.73 -15.38 -1.87
CA VAL A 8 50.59 -16.24 -2.27
C VAL A 8 50.08 -17.14 -1.13
N LEU A 9 50.82 -17.24 -0.02
CA LEU A 9 50.50 -18.18 1.07
C LEU A 9 49.77 -17.58 2.28
N GLN A 10 49.46 -16.27 2.30
CA GLN A 10 48.72 -15.65 3.41
C GLN A 10 47.19 -15.60 3.22
N ASP A 11 46.68 -15.78 2.00
CA ASP A 11 45.23 -15.79 1.74
C ASP A 11 44.54 -17.12 2.08
N LEU A 12 45.29 -18.16 2.45
CA LEU A 12 44.74 -19.48 2.81
C LEU A 12 44.42 -19.66 4.29
N LEU A 13 44.71 -18.66 5.15
CA LEU A 13 44.58 -18.76 6.61
C LEU A 13 43.77 -17.63 7.26
N SER A 14 42.98 -16.89 6.47
CA SER A 14 41.93 -16.03 7.03
C SER A 14 40.75 -16.90 7.49
N PRO A 15 40.38 -16.94 8.78
CA PRO A 15 39.13 -17.56 9.18
C PRO A 15 37.99 -16.83 8.46
N ALA A 16 37.18 -17.58 7.72
CA ALA A 16 36.04 -17.04 7.00
C ALA A 16 35.12 -16.36 8.03
N ALA A 17 35.05 -15.03 7.98
CA ALA A 17 34.07 -14.26 8.74
C ALA A 17 32.71 -14.91 8.56
N VAL A 18 32.04 -15.20 9.68
CA VAL A 18 30.76 -15.91 9.79
C VAL A 18 29.80 -15.45 8.70
N ARG A 19 29.79 -16.18 7.58
CA ARG A 19 28.85 -15.97 6.50
C ARG A 19 27.58 -16.66 6.94
N SER A 20 26.59 -15.86 7.29
CA SER A 20 25.18 -16.24 7.35
C SER A 20 24.85 -17.29 6.29
N LEU A 21 24.08 -18.30 6.67
CA LEU A 21 23.66 -19.51 5.94
C LEU A 21 23.06 -19.27 4.54
N SER A 22 23.84 -18.77 3.60
CA SER A 22 23.63 -18.97 2.17
C SER A 22 24.88 -19.63 1.62
N LEU A 23 24.97 -20.95 1.79
CA LEU A 23 25.98 -21.80 1.16
C LEU A 23 25.81 -21.87 -0.36
N THR A 24 24.85 -21.15 -0.94
CA THR A 24 24.72 -21.05 -2.39
C THR A 24 25.80 -20.09 -2.91
N PRO A 25 26.76 -20.55 -3.73
CA PRO A 25 27.68 -19.64 -4.40
C PRO A 25 26.88 -18.60 -5.19
N ALA A 26 27.39 -17.37 -5.28
CA ALA A 26 26.78 -16.34 -6.10
C ALA A 26 26.60 -16.89 -7.53
N GLN A 27 25.36 -17.05 -7.97
CA GLN A 27 24.99 -17.56 -9.30
C GLN A 27 25.22 -16.49 -10.37
N ASN A 28 26.39 -15.84 -10.33
CA ASN A 28 26.80 -14.88 -11.32
C ASN A 28 27.65 -15.66 -12.32
N THR A 29 27.06 -15.94 -13.47
CA THR A 29 27.67 -16.69 -14.56
C THR A 29 28.08 -15.70 -15.64
N VAL A 30 29.36 -15.74 -16.00
CA VAL A 30 29.88 -14.98 -17.13
C VAL A 30 29.95 -15.94 -18.32
N VAL A 31 29.08 -15.73 -19.30
CA VAL A 31 29.04 -16.51 -20.54
C VAL A 31 30.00 -15.89 -21.54
N VAL A 32 30.92 -16.70 -22.05
CA VAL A 32 31.95 -16.27 -23.00
C VAL A 32 31.98 -17.17 -24.21
N GLU A 33 32.25 -16.58 -25.38
CA GLU A 33 32.52 -17.30 -26.62
C GLU A 33 34.02 -17.31 -26.91
N ARG A 34 34.55 -18.37 -27.53
CA ARG A 34 35.93 -18.38 -28.00
C ARG A 34 36.04 -17.46 -29.22
N TRP A 35 37.07 -16.62 -29.25
CA TRP A 35 37.30 -15.71 -30.39
C TRP A 35 37.57 -16.46 -31.70
N TRP A 36 38.23 -17.61 -31.60
CA TRP A 36 38.56 -18.48 -32.73
C TRP A 36 37.72 -19.76 -32.67
N GLN A 37 37.14 -20.15 -33.80
CA GLN A 37 36.37 -21.39 -33.93
C GLN A 37 37.28 -22.61 -33.75
N VAL A 38 36.79 -23.62 -33.01
CA VAL A 38 37.50 -24.87 -32.79
C VAL A 38 37.14 -25.84 -33.91
N PRO A 39 38.13 -26.41 -34.65
CA PRO A 39 37.84 -27.37 -35.70
C PRO A 39 37.23 -28.65 -35.13
N LEU A 40 36.27 -29.22 -35.85
CA LEU A 40 35.58 -30.44 -35.45
C LEU A 40 36.55 -31.62 -35.37
N SER A 41 36.50 -32.34 -34.25
CA SER A 41 37.20 -33.62 -34.07
C SER A 41 36.36 -34.77 -34.64
N LYS A 42 36.95 -35.97 -34.72
CA LYS A 42 36.21 -37.18 -35.08
C LYS A 42 35.10 -37.43 -34.07
N VAL A 43 33.97 -38.00 -34.52
CA VAL A 43 32.85 -38.36 -33.64
C VAL A 43 33.35 -39.22 -32.48
N GLY A 44 32.94 -38.87 -31.25
CA GLY A 44 33.36 -39.55 -30.02
C GLY A 44 34.77 -39.18 -29.52
N SER A 45 35.54 -38.40 -30.28
CA SER A 45 36.85 -37.91 -29.85
C SER A 45 36.79 -36.46 -29.36
N PRO A 46 37.56 -36.08 -28.32
CA PRO A 46 37.55 -34.72 -27.79
C PRO A 46 38.10 -33.71 -28.82
N PRO A 47 37.67 -32.43 -28.73
CA PRO A 47 38.13 -31.39 -29.64
C PRO A 47 39.62 -31.10 -29.45
N ARG A 48 40.33 -30.89 -30.56
CA ARG A 48 41.74 -30.50 -30.53
C ARG A 48 41.86 -28.98 -30.32
N LEU A 49 42.26 -28.56 -29.13
CA LEU A 49 42.39 -27.15 -28.78
C LEU A 49 43.82 -26.65 -28.98
N HIS A 50 43.99 -25.55 -29.70
CA HIS A 50 45.26 -24.85 -29.77
C HIS A 50 45.48 -24.03 -28.48
N PRO A 51 46.56 -24.25 -27.70
CA PRO A 51 46.71 -23.70 -26.35
C PRO A 51 46.64 -22.16 -26.26
N ARG A 52 47.19 -21.45 -27.25
CA ARG A 52 47.17 -19.98 -27.31
C ARG A 52 45.90 -19.40 -27.93
N ARG A 53 45.58 -19.75 -29.19
CA ARG A 53 44.43 -19.21 -29.93
C ARG A 53 43.10 -19.45 -29.21
N HIS A 54 42.81 -20.68 -28.79
CA HIS A 54 41.48 -21.00 -28.28
C HIS A 54 41.25 -20.52 -26.84
N ARG A 55 42.28 -20.05 -26.13
CA ARG A 55 42.13 -19.51 -24.76
C ARG A 55 41.74 -18.02 -24.74
N VAL A 56 41.62 -17.40 -25.91
CA VAL A 56 41.08 -16.04 -26.06
C VAL A 56 39.56 -16.10 -26.14
N TYR A 57 38.91 -15.39 -25.22
CA TYR A 57 37.46 -15.36 -25.10
C TYR A 57 36.92 -13.94 -25.31
N LYS A 58 35.69 -13.86 -25.81
CA LYS A 58 34.89 -12.65 -25.91
C LYS A 58 33.70 -12.77 -24.96
N LEU A 59 33.43 -11.73 -24.19
CA LEU A 59 32.28 -11.67 -23.30
C LEU A 59 31.00 -11.63 -24.14
N VAL A 60 30.07 -12.54 -23.85
CA VAL A 60 28.75 -12.59 -24.52
C VAL A 60 27.71 -12.02 -23.57
N GLU A 61 27.54 -12.65 -22.41
CA GLU A 61 26.51 -12.29 -21.43
C GLU A 61 27.06 -12.37 -20.00
N ASP A 62 26.57 -11.49 -19.15
CA ASP A 62 26.86 -11.48 -17.72
C ASP A 62 25.54 -11.55 -16.96
N THR A 63 25.23 -12.71 -16.38
CA THR A 63 23.95 -12.93 -15.71
C THR A 63 23.79 -12.07 -14.46
N SER A 64 24.87 -11.49 -13.92
CA SER A 64 24.79 -10.59 -12.77
C SER A 64 24.11 -9.26 -13.09
N LYS A 65 24.18 -8.82 -14.36
CA LYS A 65 23.60 -7.57 -14.86
C LYS A 65 22.20 -7.74 -15.42
N ALA A 66 21.77 -8.99 -15.62
CA ALA A 66 20.43 -9.29 -16.10
C ALA A 66 19.36 -8.91 -15.06
N PRO A 67 18.14 -8.55 -15.50
CA PRO A 67 17.03 -8.25 -14.59
C PRO A 67 16.69 -9.49 -13.75
N LYS A 68 16.48 -9.27 -12.44
CA LYS A 68 16.22 -10.38 -11.50
C LYS A 68 14.76 -10.82 -11.57
N GLU A 69 14.56 -12.06 -12.00
CA GLU A 69 13.25 -12.69 -11.98
C GLU A 69 12.76 -12.98 -10.55
N LYS A 70 11.43 -12.96 -10.40
CA LYS A 70 10.76 -13.39 -9.17
C LYS A 70 10.72 -14.92 -9.09
N MET A 71 10.72 -15.47 -7.88
CA MET A 71 10.59 -16.88 -7.56
C MET A 71 9.15 -17.19 -7.18
N GLU A 72 8.58 -18.22 -7.78
CA GLU A 72 7.29 -18.79 -7.41
C GLU A 72 7.46 -19.69 -6.18
N LEU A 73 6.60 -19.52 -5.18
CA LEU A 73 6.52 -20.35 -3.97
C LEU A 73 5.07 -20.54 -3.56
N ILE A 74 4.77 -21.66 -2.90
CA ILE A 74 3.45 -21.92 -2.30
C ILE A 74 3.55 -21.69 -0.80
N LEU A 75 2.68 -20.85 -0.24
CA LEU A 75 2.70 -20.55 1.19
C LEU A 75 2.13 -21.72 2.01
N THR A 76 2.88 -22.21 2.98
CA THR A 76 2.40 -23.23 3.93
C THR A 76 1.64 -22.58 5.09
N GLN A 77 1.93 -21.32 5.42
CA GLN A 77 1.29 -20.58 6.49
C GLN A 77 0.84 -19.21 6.00
N THR A 78 -0.13 -18.63 6.70
CA THR A 78 -0.53 -17.25 6.44
C THR A 78 0.59 -16.30 6.80
N VAL A 79 1.15 -15.61 5.81
CA VAL A 79 2.22 -14.63 6.01
C VAL A 79 1.68 -13.22 5.78
N PRO A 80 1.89 -12.28 6.72
CA PRO A 80 1.40 -10.91 6.58
C PRO A 80 1.95 -10.26 5.31
N LYS A 81 1.09 -9.51 4.61
CA LYS A 81 1.36 -8.81 3.33
C LYS A 81 1.65 -9.70 2.11
N LEU A 82 1.87 -11.01 2.27
CA LEU A 82 2.09 -11.95 1.15
C LEU A 82 0.81 -12.67 0.75
N GLY A 83 0.24 -13.48 1.64
CA GLY A 83 -0.88 -14.35 1.28
C GLY A 83 -1.37 -15.22 2.44
N GLY A 84 -2.40 -16.01 2.17
CA GLY A 84 -2.88 -17.09 3.04
C GLY A 84 -2.13 -18.40 2.78
N ARG A 85 -2.40 -19.39 3.63
CA ARG A 85 -1.95 -20.77 3.40
C ARG A 85 -2.55 -21.32 2.10
N GLY A 86 -1.73 -21.99 1.30
CA GLY A 86 -2.08 -22.59 0.01
C GLY A 86 -1.92 -21.64 -1.20
N ASP A 87 -1.66 -20.35 -0.98
CA ASP A 87 -1.53 -19.39 -2.06
C ASP A 87 -0.17 -19.49 -2.77
N THR A 88 -0.19 -19.44 -4.11
CA THR A 88 1.00 -19.31 -4.95
C THR A 88 1.42 -17.85 -5.07
N VAL A 89 2.64 -17.52 -4.65
CA VAL A 89 3.16 -16.14 -4.59
C VAL A 89 4.46 -15.99 -5.38
N PHE A 90 4.60 -14.84 -6.06
CA PHE A 90 5.83 -14.46 -6.77
C PHE A 90 6.65 -13.46 -5.93
N VAL A 91 7.71 -13.94 -5.30
CA VAL A 91 8.56 -13.14 -4.39
C VAL A 91 9.96 -12.94 -4.96
N GLN A 92 10.72 -11.99 -4.41
CA GLN A 92 12.14 -11.90 -4.74
C GLN A 92 12.90 -13.15 -4.25
N LYS A 93 13.86 -13.63 -5.04
CA LYS A 93 14.68 -14.82 -4.73
C LYS A 93 15.35 -14.74 -3.35
N SER A 94 15.73 -13.53 -2.89
CA SER A 94 16.31 -13.29 -1.56
C SER A 94 15.32 -13.58 -0.42
N VAL A 95 14.08 -13.08 -0.52
CA VAL A 95 13.03 -13.28 0.50
C VAL A 95 12.64 -14.75 0.58
N GLY A 96 12.48 -15.41 -0.57
CA GLY A 96 12.19 -16.85 -0.63
C GLY A 96 13.28 -17.69 0.06
N ARG A 97 14.53 -17.53 -0.36
CA ARG A 97 15.66 -18.35 0.12
C ARG A 97 16.09 -18.06 1.56
N ASN A 98 16.05 -16.79 1.99
CA ASN A 98 16.59 -16.41 3.31
C ASN A 98 15.53 -16.42 4.41
N LYS A 99 14.25 -16.18 4.07
CA LYS A 99 13.17 -16.05 5.05
C LYS A 99 12.16 -17.19 4.93
N LEU A 100 11.51 -17.34 3.78
CA LEU A 100 10.32 -18.21 3.69
C LEU A 100 10.65 -19.70 3.74
N LEU A 101 11.65 -20.14 2.96
CA LEU A 101 12.04 -21.55 2.89
C LEU A 101 12.68 -22.04 4.20
N PRO A 102 13.66 -21.33 4.81
CA PRO A 102 14.29 -21.81 6.05
C PRO A 102 13.33 -21.82 7.25
N GLN A 103 12.36 -20.89 7.28
CA GLN A 103 11.34 -20.85 8.32
C GLN A 103 10.17 -21.82 8.07
N GLY A 104 10.18 -22.55 6.94
CA GLY A 104 9.10 -23.46 6.58
C GLY A 104 7.76 -22.76 6.32
N LEU A 105 7.77 -21.46 6.02
CA LEU A 105 6.59 -20.64 5.70
C LEU A 105 6.12 -20.80 4.25
N ALA A 106 6.97 -21.38 3.41
CA ALA A 106 6.65 -21.69 2.02
C ALA A 106 7.34 -22.98 1.56
N ALA A 107 6.77 -23.60 0.53
CA ALA A 107 7.31 -24.76 -0.16
C ALA A 107 7.55 -24.43 -1.64
N TYR A 108 8.44 -25.20 -2.28
CA TYR A 108 8.64 -25.11 -3.72
C TYR A 108 7.39 -25.56 -4.49
N PRO A 109 7.09 -24.93 -5.64
CA PRO A 109 5.92 -25.26 -6.46
C PRO A 109 6.16 -26.50 -7.33
N SER A 110 6.51 -27.65 -6.73
CA SER A 110 6.53 -28.94 -7.44
C SER A 110 5.12 -29.36 -7.85
N PRO A 111 4.94 -30.15 -8.92
CA PRO A 111 3.61 -30.62 -9.34
C PRO A 111 2.90 -31.36 -8.20
N ASP A 112 3.63 -32.19 -7.46
CA ASP A 112 3.10 -32.93 -6.32
C ASP A 112 2.63 -31.98 -5.20
N ASN A 113 3.41 -30.96 -4.87
CA ASN A 113 3.02 -29.98 -3.85
C ASN A 113 1.79 -29.19 -4.29
N LYS A 114 1.69 -28.81 -5.58
CA LYS A 114 0.51 -28.11 -6.11
C LYS A 114 -0.75 -28.96 -5.92
N GLN A 115 -0.69 -30.23 -6.30
CA GLN A 115 -1.81 -31.17 -6.12
C GLN A 115 -2.19 -31.33 -4.65
N MET A 116 -1.21 -31.53 -3.76
CA MET A 116 -1.47 -31.66 -2.32
C MET A 116 -2.18 -30.43 -1.73
N PHE A 117 -1.73 -29.22 -2.08
CA PHE A 117 -2.37 -27.99 -1.59
C PHE A 117 -3.74 -27.73 -2.23
N GLU A 118 -3.92 -28.10 -3.50
CA GLU A 118 -5.22 -28.03 -4.17
C GLU A 118 -6.25 -28.96 -3.54
N GLU A 119 -5.85 -30.21 -3.23
CA GLU A 119 -6.68 -31.18 -2.51
C GLU A 119 -6.98 -30.71 -1.09
N GLU A 120 -5.99 -30.19 -0.36
CA GLU A 120 -6.19 -29.60 0.97
C GLU A 120 -7.21 -28.45 0.92
N LEU A 121 -7.05 -27.52 -0.03
CA LEU A 121 -7.97 -26.40 -0.22
C LEU A 121 -9.38 -26.88 -0.60
N ARG A 122 -9.48 -27.95 -1.39
CA ARG A 122 -10.77 -28.55 -1.76
C ARG A 122 -11.46 -29.13 -0.52
N LEU A 123 -10.75 -29.92 0.29
CA LEU A 123 -11.27 -30.48 1.53
C LEU A 123 -11.69 -29.39 2.52
N LEU A 124 -10.93 -28.30 2.63
CA LEU A 124 -11.30 -27.16 3.49
C LEU A 124 -12.57 -26.44 3.03
N LYS A 125 -12.82 -26.37 1.71
CA LYS A 125 -14.04 -25.79 1.15
C LYS A 125 -15.25 -26.69 1.39
N GLU A 126 -15.10 -27.98 1.14
CA GLU A 126 -16.16 -29.00 1.27
C GLU A 126 -16.45 -29.38 2.75
N GLY A 127 -15.47 -29.20 3.63
CA GLY A 127 -15.54 -29.57 5.04
C GLY A 127 -16.58 -28.78 5.85
N LYS A 128 -16.92 -29.34 7.03
CA LYS A 128 -17.83 -28.73 8.00
C LYS A 128 -17.29 -27.36 8.46
N PRO A 129 -18.17 -26.39 8.76
CA PRO A 129 -17.75 -25.05 9.15
C PRO A 129 -16.92 -25.01 10.44
N GLU A 130 -17.02 -26.03 11.29
CA GLU A 130 -16.31 -26.16 12.57
C GLU A 130 -14.81 -26.42 12.39
N ASP A 131 -14.41 -27.13 11.33
CA ASP A 131 -13.00 -27.45 11.05
C ASP A 131 -12.30 -26.35 10.23
N ARG A 132 -13.03 -25.30 9.84
CA ARG A 132 -12.49 -24.22 9.02
C ARG A 132 -11.58 -23.34 9.85
N VAL A 133 -10.32 -23.28 9.45
CA VAL A 133 -9.37 -22.29 9.97
C VAL A 133 -9.77 -20.91 9.45
N GLN A 134 -9.72 -19.90 10.33
CA GLN A 134 -10.00 -18.53 9.96
C GLN A 134 -9.05 -18.02 8.87
N THR A 135 -9.62 -17.47 7.81
CA THR A 135 -8.87 -16.79 6.75
C THR A 135 -8.11 -15.60 7.31
N ARG A 136 -6.95 -15.27 6.71
CA ARG A 136 -6.18 -14.05 7.04
C ARG A 136 -7.05 -12.81 7.18
N THR A 137 -7.90 -12.56 6.18
CA THR A 137 -8.82 -11.42 6.18
C THR A 137 -9.80 -11.49 7.35
N GLY A 138 -10.30 -12.68 7.69
CA GLY A 138 -11.18 -12.88 8.84
C GLY A 138 -10.50 -12.53 10.16
N GLN A 139 -9.24 -12.96 10.35
CA GLN A 139 -8.45 -12.61 11.53
C GLN A 139 -8.25 -11.10 11.67
N MET A 140 -7.87 -10.43 10.58
CA MET A 140 -7.72 -8.97 10.55
C MET A 140 -9.05 -8.25 10.85
N THR A 141 -10.16 -8.73 10.30
CA THR A 141 -11.49 -8.19 10.58
C THR A 141 -11.87 -8.37 12.04
N VAL A 142 -11.57 -9.54 12.64
CA VAL A 142 -11.81 -9.78 14.06
C VAL A 142 -11.01 -8.82 14.94
N GLU A 143 -9.73 -8.63 14.63
CA GLU A 143 -8.87 -7.67 15.35
C GLU A 143 -9.39 -6.24 15.21
N PHE A 144 -9.80 -5.84 14.01
CA PHE A 144 -10.40 -4.54 13.76
C PHE A 144 -11.69 -4.34 14.56
N LEU A 145 -12.60 -5.32 14.54
CA LEU A 145 -13.87 -5.25 15.25
C LEU A 145 -13.68 -5.17 16.77
N LYS A 146 -12.70 -5.90 17.34
CA LYS A 146 -12.36 -5.84 18.77
C LYS A 146 -11.95 -4.44 19.24
N HIS A 147 -11.31 -3.65 18.39
CA HIS A 147 -10.88 -2.28 18.71
C HIS A 147 -11.88 -1.22 18.25
N SER A 148 -12.98 -1.63 17.61
CA SER A 148 -13.99 -0.72 17.09
C SER A 148 -15.08 -0.43 18.12
N GLN A 149 -15.66 0.76 18.03
CA GLN A 149 -16.83 1.17 18.79
C GLN A 149 -17.85 1.80 17.84
N LEU A 150 -19.13 1.47 18.01
CA LEU A 150 -20.19 1.93 17.11
C LEU A 150 -21.06 3.00 17.78
N LYS A 151 -20.94 4.24 17.33
CA LYS A 151 -21.83 5.33 17.79
C LYS A 151 -22.97 5.53 16.80
N ILE A 152 -24.20 5.33 17.26
CA ILE A 152 -25.42 5.45 16.46
C ILE A 152 -26.20 6.65 16.97
N ASN A 153 -26.58 7.56 16.08
CA ASN A 153 -27.48 8.65 16.41
C ASN A 153 -28.93 8.16 16.24
N LYS A 154 -29.74 8.31 17.28
CA LYS A 154 -31.18 8.08 17.22
C LYS A 154 -31.78 9.08 16.24
N MET A 155 -32.62 8.64 15.30
CA MET A 155 -33.35 9.57 14.42
C MET A 155 -34.45 10.28 15.24
N PRO A 156 -34.78 11.55 15.01
CA PRO A 156 -35.77 12.29 15.82
C PRO A 156 -37.23 11.85 15.60
N SER A 157 -37.46 10.63 15.09
CA SER A 157 -38.80 10.06 14.96
C SER A 157 -39.22 9.37 16.25
N GLU A 158 -40.46 9.61 16.68
CA GLU A 158 -41.05 9.02 17.89
C GLU A 158 -41.11 7.49 17.82
N GLU A 159 -41.19 6.91 16.61
CA GLU A 159 -41.27 5.47 16.38
C GLU A 159 -39.92 4.80 16.10
N PHE A 160 -38.79 5.52 16.25
CA PHE A 160 -37.49 4.96 15.94
C PHE A 160 -37.16 3.75 16.82
N LYS A 161 -36.97 2.60 16.17
CA LYS A 161 -36.49 1.34 16.78
C LYS A 161 -35.16 0.96 16.16
N LEU A 162 -34.18 0.64 16.98
CA LEU A 162 -32.91 0.15 16.49
C LEU A 162 -33.03 -1.34 16.15
N THR A 163 -33.19 -1.64 14.87
CA THR A 163 -33.23 -3.00 14.33
C THR A 163 -31.85 -3.43 13.82
N LYS A 164 -31.66 -4.74 13.61
CA LYS A 164 -30.42 -5.30 13.05
C LYS A 164 -30.00 -4.62 11.74
N GLU A 165 -30.95 -4.32 10.86
CA GLU A 165 -30.69 -3.67 9.58
C GLU A 165 -30.10 -2.27 9.73
N VAL A 166 -30.63 -1.49 10.67
CA VAL A 166 -30.12 -0.14 10.95
C VAL A 166 -28.68 -0.23 11.47
N VAL A 167 -28.40 -1.16 12.38
CA VAL A 167 -27.05 -1.40 12.90
C VAL A 167 -26.09 -1.80 11.77
N CYS A 168 -26.49 -2.72 10.90
CA CYS A 168 -25.68 -3.15 9.73
C CYS A 168 -25.36 -1.97 8.80
N ARG A 169 -26.32 -1.09 8.53
CA ARG A 169 -26.10 0.13 7.72
C ARG A 169 -25.13 1.10 8.41
N GLN A 170 -25.16 1.19 9.73
CA GLN A 170 -24.23 2.05 10.47
C GLN A 170 -22.81 1.47 10.50
N PHE A 171 -22.64 0.14 10.58
CA PHE A 171 -21.34 -0.51 10.39
C PHE A 171 -20.71 -0.12 9.06
N LEU A 172 -21.48 -0.16 7.98
CA LEU A 172 -21.01 0.27 6.66
C LEU A 172 -20.63 1.75 6.64
N LYS A 173 -21.50 2.63 7.17
CA LYS A 173 -21.30 4.09 7.12
C LYS A 173 -20.16 4.59 8.01
N LYS A 174 -20.02 4.04 9.23
CA LYS A 174 -19.09 4.54 10.24
C LYS A 174 -17.76 3.79 10.25
N LEU A 175 -17.80 2.48 10.04
CA LEU A 175 -16.63 1.60 10.13
C LEU A 175 -16.16 1.08 8.76
N GLY A 176 -16.96 1.24 7.70
CA GLY A 176 -16.63 0.73 6.36
C GLY A 176 -16.75 -0.78 6.23
N VAL A 177 -17.35 -1.47 7.20
CA VAL A 177 -17.48 -2.93 7.23
C VAL A 177 -18.87 -3.34 6.79
N VAL A 178 -18.95 -4.22 5.79
CA VAL A 178 -20.20 -4.83 5.35
C VAL A 178 -20.53 -5.98 6.29
N VAL A 179 -21.52 -5.79 7.16
CA VAL A 179 -22.05 -6.85 8.03
C VAL A 179 -23.44 -7.25 7.53
N PRO A 180 -23.66 -8.51 7.15
CA PRO A 180 -24.99 -8.97 6.78
C PRO A 180 -25.85 -9.24 8.03
N PRO A 181 -27.18 -9.12 7.94
CA PRO A 181 -28.06 -9.18 9.11
C PRO A 181 -28.07 -10.56 9.81
N HIS A 182 -27.79 -11.64 9.08
CA HIS A 182 -27.69 -12.99 9.66
C HIS A 182 -26.42 -13.20 10.49
N ALA A 183 -25.37 -12.42 10.25
CA ALA A 183 -24.12 -12.48 11.01
C ALA A 183 -24.16 -11.60 12.26
N LEU A 184 -25.20 -10.76 12.42
CA LEU A 184 -25.34 -9.83 13.52
C LEU A 184 -26.40 -10.32 14.50
N SER A 185 -25.99 -10.53 15.74
CA SER A 185 -26.85 -10.87 16.87
C SER A 185 -26.96 -9.69 17.82
N LEU A 186 -28.20 -9.26 18.08
CA LEU A 186 -28.52 -8.27 19.09
C LEU A 186 -29.20 -9.01 20.25
N PRO A 187 -28.62 -9.01 21.46
CA PRO A 187 -29.25 -9.64 22.61
C PRO A 187 -30.50 -8.89 23.09
N PHE A 188 -30.57 -7.59 22.82
CA PHE A 188 -31.69 -6.73 23.18
C PHE A 188 -32.36 -6.25 21.89
N GLU A 189 -33.52 -6.79 21.53
CA GLU A 189 -34.31 -6.34 20.38
C GLU A 189 -35.77 -6.20 20.83
N PRO A 190 -36.45 -5.05 20.60
CA PRO A 190 -36.01 -3.79 19.99
C PRO A 190 -35.50 -2.72 21.00
N ILE A 191 -34.39 -2.03 20.68
CA ILE A 191 -33.84 -0.93 21.50
C ILE A 191 -34.47 0.40 21.10
N LYS A 192 -35.06 1.12 22.08
CA LYS A 192 -35.67 2.45 21.88
C LYS A 192 -34.97 3.57 22.65
N ASP A 193 -34.41 3.23 23.80
CA ASP A 193 -33.85 4.18 24.74
C ASP A 193 -32.38 4.47 24.41
N VAL A 194 -31.94 5.68 24.72
CA VAL A 194 -30.53 6.07 24.58
C VAL A 194 -29.71 5.38 25.68
N GLY A 195 -28.52 4.91 25.34
CA GLY A 195 -27.69 4.15 26.26
C GLY A 195 -26.58 3.37 25.59
N ASP A 196 -25.80 2.68 26.41
CA ASP A 196 -24.70 1.83 25.98
C ASP A 196 -25.15 0.37 25.91
N TYR A 197 -24.82 -0.26 24.80
CA TYR A 197 -25.20 -1.62 24.46
C TYR A 197 -24.00 -2.33 23.80
N TRP A 198 -24.18 -3.60 23.48
CA TRP A 198 -23.23 -4.35 22.67
C TRP A 198 -23.97 -5.18 21.62
N CYS A 199 -23.29 -5.41 20.51
CA CYS A 199 -23.75 -6.32 19.47
C CYS A 199 -22.71 -7.43 19.26
N GLU A 200 -23.18 -8.62 18.91
CA GLU A 200 -22.33 -9.76 18.60
C GLU A 200 -22.27 -9.93 17.07
N VAL A 201 -21.08 -9.82 16.50
CA VAL A 201 -20.84 -9.97 15.06
C VAL A 201 -20.07 -11.26 14.82
N MET A 202 -20.65 -12.15 14.03
CA MET A 202 -20.02 -13.40 13.61
C MET A 202 -19.17 -13.20 12.35
N VAL A 203 -17.89 -13.53 12.43
CA VAL A 203 -16.94 -13.49 11.31
C VAL A 203 -16.71 -14.91 10.78
N ASN A 204 -17.06 -15.11 9.51
CA ASN A 204 -16.95 -16.38 8.77
C ASN A 204 -17.65 -17.59 9.44
N GLY A 205 -18.61 -17.34 10.33
CA GLY A 205 -19.34 -18.40 11.04
C GLY A 205 -18.53 -19.12 12.13
N ILE A 206 -17.34 -18.63 12.49
CA ILE A 206 -16.44 -19.29 13.46
C ILE A 206 -16.20 -18.37 14.66
N ASN A 207 -15.81 -17.10 14.44
CA ASN A 207 -15.48 -16.18 15.53
C ASN A 207 -16.63 -15.21 15.79
N THR A 208 -17.12 -15.16 17.02
CA THR A 208 -18.08 -14.14 17.45
C THR A 208 -17.35 -13.03 18.19
N VAL A 209 -17.50 -11.78 17.72
CA VAL A 209 -16.88 -10.59 18.31
C VAL A 209 -17.95 -9.71 18.93
N ARG A 210 -17.77 -9.35 20.19
CA ARG A 210 -18.60 -8.34 20.88
C ARG A 210 -18.09 -6.95 20.55
N VAL A 211 -18.92 -6.15 19.90
CA VAL A 211 -18.63 -4.76 19.56
C VAL A 211 -19.48 -3.84 20.45
N PRO A 212 -18.86 -2.94 21.23
CA PRO A 212 -19.58 -1.97 22.03
C PRO A 212 -20.27 -0.94 21.10
N MET A 213 -21.51 -0.61 21.42
CA MET A 213 -22.30 0.37 20.68
C MET A 213 -23.02 1.33 21.62
N SER A 214 -23.07 2.60 21.28
CA SER A 214 -23.77 3.63 22.06
C SER A 214 -24.86 4.26 21.19
N LEU A 215 -26.11 4.25 21.67
CA LEU A 215 -27.21 4.97 21.04
C LEU A 215 -27.32 6.37 21.67
N VAL A 216 -26.91 7.38 20.91
CA VAL A 216 -26.83 8.79 21.31
C VAL A 216 -28.06 9.54 20.77
N PRO A 217 -28.57 10.57 21.46
CA PRO A 217 -29.59 11.46 20.89
C PRO A 217 -29.16 12.04 19.54
N TYR A 218 -30.15 12.41 18.72
CA TYR A 218 -29.90 13.03 17.44
C TYR A 218 -29.17 14.38 17.61
N GLU A 219 -28.03 14.55 16.94
CA GLU A 219 -27.40 15.86 16.76
C GLU A 219 -27.65 16.33 15.33
N ASP A 220 -28.32 17.48 15.17
CA ASP A 220 -28.50 18.12 13.87
C ASP A 220 -27.20 18.79 13.40
N PRO A 221 -26.55 18.29 12.32
CA PRO A 221 -25.27 18.85 11.87
C PRO A 221 -25.38 20.32 11.48
N SER A 222 -26.50 20.72 10.88
CA SER A 222 -26.77 22.10 10.45
C SER A 222 -26.96 23.07 11.61
N LEU A 223 -27.43 22.60 12.77
CA LEU A 223 -27.53 23.43 13.98
C LEU A 223 -26.16 23.61 14.61
N LYS A 224 -25.37 22.54 14.69
CA LYS A 224 -24.00 22.59 15.20
C LYS A 224 -23.12 23.55 14.39
N TYR A 225 -23.16 23.46 13.07
CA TYR A 225 -22.43 24.37 12.18
C TYR A 225 -22.84 25.85 12.37
N ARG A 226 -24.15 26.12 12.50
CA ARG A 226 -24.64 27.47 12.77
C ARG A 226 -24.17 28.01 14.13
N GLN A 227 -24.12 27.16 15.16
CA GLN A 227 -23.58 27.52 16.47
C GLN A 227 -22.08 27.80 16.41
N GLU A 228 -21.32 26.99 15.67
CA GLU A 228 -19.88 27.20 15.44
C GLU A 228 -19.59 28.53 14.73
N LEU A 229 -20.33 28.84 13.65
CA LEU A 229 -20.23 30.12 12.96
C LEU A 229 -20.57 31.31 13.87
N LYS A 230 -21.64 31.19 14.66
CA LYS A 230 -22.03 32.24 15.62
C LYS A 230 -20.94 32.47 16.67
N ARG A 231 -20.33 31.40 17.18
CA ARG A 231 -19.20 31.46 18.12
C ARG A 231 -17.98 32.12 17.49
N GLN A 232 -17.65 31.80 16.23
CA GLN A 232 -16.55 32.43 15.50
C GLN A 232 -16.78 33.94 15.32
N LYS A 233 -18.00 34.35 14.93
CA LYS A 233 -18.36 35.76 14.81
C LYS A 233 -18.26 36.49 16.16
N GLN A 234 -18.77 35.90 17.24
CA GLN A 234 -18.66 36.46 18.58
C GLN A 234 -17.21 36.56 19.07
N GLN A 235 -16.34 35.63 18.70
CA GLN A 235 -14.90 35.69 19.02
C GLN A 235 -14.18 36.78 18.22
N GLN A 236 -14.56 37.02 16.97
CA GLN A 236 -14.05 38.13 16.16
C GLN A 236 -14.56 39.49 16.66
N GLU A 237 -15.83 39.57 17.03
CA GLU A 237 -16.45 40.79 17.58
C GLU A 237 -15.99 41.09 19.02
N ALA A 238 -15.59 40.08 19.79
CA ALA A 238 -14.98 40.26 21.12
C ALA A 238 -13.47 40.55 21.07
N ALA A 239 -12.86 40.47 19.88
CA ALA A 239 -11.50 40.94 19.62
C ALA A 239 -11.54 42.30 18.92
N PRO A 240 -11.97 43.38 19.61
CA PRO A 240 -11.15 44.59 19.58
C PRO A 240 -11.21 45.48 20.85
N THR A 241 -10.03 45.82 21.39
CA THR A 241 -9.57 47.11 21.98
C THR A 241 -8.34 46.88 22.85
N SER A 242 -7.20 46.55 22.25
CA SER A 242 -5.89 46.80 22.87
C SER A 242 -4.82 47.29 21.89
N GLU A 243 -5.13 47.38 20.58
CA GLU A 243 -4.19 47.90 19.57
C GLU A 243 -4.57 49.29 19.02
N VAL A 244 -5.63 49.94 19.53
CA VAL A 244 -6.00 51.33 19.15
C VAL A 244 -5.63 52.35 20.26
N ALA A 245 -4.99 51.92 21.34
CA ALA A 245 -4.52 52.82 22.40
C ALA A 245 -3.04 53.24 22.26
N ASP A 246 -2.28 52.62 21.34
CA ASP A 246 -0.84 52.86 21.20
C ASP A 246 -0.47 53.74 19.99
N GLU A 247 -1.42 54.16 19.15
CA GLU A 247 -1.13 54.99 17.95
C GLU A 247 -1.28 56.51 18.19
N ASP A 248 -1.98 56.95 19.24
CA ASP A 248 -2.19 58.39 19.52
C ASP A 248 -1.03 59.06 20.32
N GLU A 249 -0.08 58.30 20.89
CA GLU A 249 1.11 58.87 21.56
C GLU A 249 2.31 59.10 20.61
N ALA A 250 2.28 58.60 19.37
CA ALA A 250 3.40 58.74 18.43
C ALA A 250 3.37 60.03 17.60
N LEU A 251 2.24 60.76 17.53
CA LEU A 251 2.10 61.95 16.68
C LEU A 251 2.52 63.28 17.36
N VAL A 252 2.73 63.31 18.68
CA VAL A 252 3.02 64.57 19.42
C VAL A 252 4.53 64.80 19.66
N LYS A 253 5.41 63.88 19.24
CA LYS A 253 6.86 63.96 19.49
C LYS A 253 7.74 64.24 18.27
N ALA A 254 7.13 64.52 17.11
CA ALA A 254 7.85 64.73 15.84
C ALA A 254 7.74 66.15 15.26
N VAL A 255 7.26 67.15 16.02
CA VAL A 255 7.11 68.55 15.54
C VAL A 255 7.97 69.53 16.37
N SER A 256 9.27 69.24 16.49
CA SER A 256 10.23 70.19 17.08
C SER A 256 11.67 70.01 16.58
N ASP A 257 11.89 69.76 15.28
CA ASP A 257 13.18 70.12 14.71
C ASP A 257 13.15 70.39 13.19
N ALA A 258 13.73 71.55 12.87
CA ALA A 258 14.33 71.99 11.61
C ALA A 258 13.44 72.19 10.36
N ALA A 259 13.20 73.48 10.11
CA ALA A 259 12.88 74.08 8.82
C ALA A 259 14.14 74.32 7.94
N VAL A 260 13.91 74.59 6.64
CA VAL A 260 14.79 75.29 5.65
C VAL A 260 15.84 74.36 4.96
N GLU A 261 15.97 74.16 3.65
CA GLU A 261 15.47 74.80 2.41
C GLU A 261 15.61 73.88 1.17
N THR A 262 14.64 74.01 0.24
CA THR A 262 14.69 74.06 -1.24
C THR A 262 15.34 73.00 -2.16
N GLU A 263 14.46 72.49 -3.03
CA GLU A 263 14.45 72.61 -4.52
C GLU A 263 14.56 71.36 -5.42
N ALA A 264 13.61 71.36 -6.36
CA ALA A 264 13.60 70.82 -7.72
C ALA A 264 13.23 69.34 -7.97
N GLY A 265 11.93 69.14 -8.27
CA GLY A 265 11.57 68.84 -9.66
C GLY A 265 11.04 67.44 -10.01
N LYS A 266 9.73 67.40 -10.30
CA LYS A 266 9.12 66.99 -11.59
C LYS A 266 8.17 65.78 -11.57
N ASP A 267 6.88 66.12 -11.68
CA ASP A 267 5.79 65.58 -12.51
C ASP A 267 5.66 64.05 -12.71
N SER A 268 4.55 63.46 -12.24
CA SER A 268 3.28 63.32 -13.01
C SER A 268 2.40 62.10 -12.58
N VAL A 269 1.13 62.41 -12.24
CA VAL A 269 -0.14 61.80 -12.75
C VAL A 269 -0.35 60.29 -12.47
N SER A 270 -1.15 59.88 -11.47
CA SER A 270 -2.61 59.55 -11.53
C SER A 270 -2.98 58.64 -12.72
N GLU A 271 -3.80 57.59 -12.66
CA GLU A 271 -5.06 57.37 -11.95
C GLU A 271 -5.57 55.96 -12.33
N ALA A 272 -6.35 55.33 -11.44
CA ALA A 272 -7.50 54.43 -11.71
C ALA A 272 -7.35 53.19 -12.64
N ALA A 273 -8.17 52.13 -12.61
CA ALA A 273 -9.09 51.48 -11.68
C ALA A 273 -9.71 50.34 -12.53
N SER A 274 -10.04 49.19 -11.92
CA SER A 274 -11.07 48.22 -12.36
C SER A 274 -10.87 47.52 -13.73
N ALA A 275 -11.44 46.36 -14.07
CA ALA A 275 -12.04 45.20 -13.41
C ALA A 275 -12.45 44.26 -14.57
N ALA A 276 -12.38 42.93 -14.35
CA ALA A 276 -13.14 41.87 -15.03
C ALA A 276 -12.95 41.73 -16.58
N GLU A 277 -13.17 40.61 -17.28
CA GLU A 277 -13.63 39.26 -17.01
C GLU A 277 -13.25 38.41 -18.24
N GLU A 278 -13.02 37.11 -18.03
CA GLU A 278 -13.25 35.94 -18.90
C GLU A 278 -13.08 36.01 -20.44
N THR A 279 -12.40 34.99 -20.99
CA THR A 279 -13.09 33.97 -21.84
C THR A 279 -12.22 32.75 -22.15
N ALA A 280 -12.89 31.60 -22.18
CA ALA A 280 -12.39 30.25 -22.38
C ALA A 280 -11.98 29.92 -23.83
N SER A 281 -11.23 28.83 -24.01
CA SER A 281 -11.33 28.04 -25.24
C SER A 281 -10.98 26.56 -25.00
N SER A 282 -12.01 25.72 -25.15
CA SER A 282 -11.94 24.29 -25.38
C SER A 282 -11.71 24.00 -26.87
N ARG A 283 -11.00 22.92 -27.19
CA ARG A 283 -11.04 22.32 -28.54
C ARG A 283 -10.92 20.79 -28.47
N GLN A 284 -12.02 20.15 -28.87
CA GLN A 284 -12.06 18.76 -29.33
C GLN A 284 -11.69 18.71 -30.81
N THR A 285 -11.01 17.64 -31.24
CA THR A 285 -10.95 17.22 -32.65
C THR A 285 -10.90 15.69 -32.76
N THR A 286 -12.00 15.16 -33.29
CA THR A 286 -12.15 14.14 -34.35
C THR A 286 -11.57 12.73 -34.24
N GLN A 287 -12.46 11.81 -34.59
CA GLN A 287 -12.33 10.37 -34.82
C GLN A 287 -11.53 10.08 -36.09
N ASP A 288 -10.81 8.95 -36.14
CA ASP A 288 -10.56 8.23 -37.38
C ASP A 288 -10.48 6.71 -37.19
N THR A 289 -11.33 6.07 -37.98
CA THR A 289 -11.44 4.71 -38.50
C THR A 289 -10.14 3.93 -38.67
N THR A 290 -10.13 2.63 -38.33
CA THR A 290 -9.65 1.50 -39.19
C THR A 290 -9.83 0.16 -38.47
N SER A 291 -10.75 -0.65 -38.98
CA SER A 291 -10.89 -2.09 -38.70
C SER A 291 -10.14 -2.90 -39.78
N PRO A 292 -9.48 -4.02 -39.47
CA PRO A 292 -9.03 -4.97 -40.48
C PRO A 292 -10.08 -6.08 -40.74
N PRO A 293 -10.07 -6.71 -41.93
CA PRO A 293 -11.09 -7.64 -42.37
C PRO A 293 -10.88 -9.09 -41.91
N SER A 294 -11.98 -9.84 -42.02
CA SER A 294 -12.22 -11.27 -41.89
C SER A 294 -11.17 -12.20 -42.51
N ASP A 295 -10.90 -13.32 -41.82
CA ASP A 295 -10.54 -14.57 -42.49
C ASP A 295 -11.19 -15.78 -41.80
N SER A 296 -11.95 -16.55 -42.58
CA SER A 296 -12.64 -17.77 -42.20
C SER A 296 -11.95 -18.93 -42.91
N PRO A 297 -11.57 -20.05 -42.26
CA PRO A 297 -11.15 -21.23 -42.99
C PRO A 297 -12.36 -22.06 -43.43
N LYS A 298 -12.47 -22.28 -44.73
CA LYS A 298 -13.32 -23.30 -45.35
C LYS A 298 -12.85 -24.70 -44.92
N LYS A 299 -13.84 -25.56 -44.68
CA LYS A 299 -13.75 -27.02 -44.79
C LYS A 299 -13.15 -27.40 -46.14
N ASP A 300 -12.18 -28.31 -46.11
CA ASP A 300 -12.16 -29.55 -46.90
C ASP A 300 -11.54 -30.64 -46.01
#